data_AF-X1TJU5-F1
#
_entry.id   AF-X1TJU5-F1
#
_cell.length_a   1.000
_cell.length_b   1.000
_cell.length_c   1.000
_cell.angle_alpha   90.00
_cell.angle_beta   90.00
_cell.angle_gamma   90.00
#
_symmetry.space_group_name_H-M   'P 1'
#
loop_
_entity.id
_entity.type
_entity.pdbx_description
1 polymer ?
#
loop_
_entity_poly.entity_id
_entity_poly.type
_entity_poly.pdbx_seq_one_letter_code
_entity_poly.pdbx_strand_id
1 'polypeptide(L)'
;MQDKNVFGTVVSPDGRFVAYRLTRQPANAKNTIVPNYVTESGFTTDINSRTKVGAQQTSSELFIFDRERDTVLLVKADAIPGMADATDFSKDYPARDTGRRRTANRALNFRGPVWNESGSKAVVEARSTDNKDRWILLLDAATGSMKSIDRQRDEAWIAGPGINALPIWLDENTILYQSESTGYSHVYKADVTTGTKTPLTTGKFEVSNLQLSKDKKTLYFVANDAHPGDYQFYRMPLAGGAREKITTIPGINRITLSPDEKNIA
;
A
#
# COMPACT_ATOMS: atom_id res chain seq x y z
N MET A 1 27.85 -1.15 6.29
CA MET A 1 26.50 -1.76 6.34
C MET A 1 25.89 -1.79 7.74
N GLN A 2 26.55 -1.30 8.81
CA GLN A 2 26.13 -1.48 10.22
C GLN A 2 24.83 -0.76 10.66
N ASP A 3 24.22 0.12 9.84
CA ASP A 3 23.05 0.93 10.25
C ASP A 3 21.73 0.59 9.53
N LYS A 4 21.68 -0.48 8.73
CA LYS A 4 20.49 -0.84 7.94
C LYS A 4 19.89 -2.15 8.42
N ASN A 5 18.56 -2.17 8.58
CA ASN A 5 17.79 -3.36 8.94
C ASN A 5 17.08 -3.94 7.72
N VAL A 6 17.12 -5.26 7.57
CA VAL A 6 16.39 -6.00 6.54
C VAL A 6 14.94 -6.16 6.95
N PHE A 7 14.00 -5.86 6.05
CA PHE A 7 12.56 -6.02 6.27
C PHE A 7 11.87 -6.59 5.04
N GLY A 8 10.78 -7.34 5.29
CA GLY A 8 9.85 -7.78 4.24
C GLY A 8 10.51 -8.63 3.17
N THR A 9 11.34 -9.60 3.57
CA THR A 9 11.96 -10.55 2.65
C THR A 9 10.90 -11.46 2.04
N VAL A 10 10.86 -11.54 0.72
CA VAL A 10 9.93 -12.38 -0.05
C VAL A 10 10.72 -13.06 -1.17
N VAL A 11 10.46 -14.35 -1.39
CA VAL A 11 11.05 -15.13 -2.48
C VAL A 11 10.01 -15.29 -3.59
N SER A 12 10.41 -15.18 -4.85
CA SER A 12 9.54 -15.50 -5.98
C SER A 12 9.15 -17.00 -5.95
N PRO A 13 7.95 -17.39 -6.41
CA PRO A 13 7.51 -18.78 -6.43
C PRO A 13 8.45 -19.76 -7.14
N ASP A 14 9.10 -19.33 -8.22
CA ASP A 14 10.13 -20.10 -8.95
C ASP A 14 11.46 -20.19 -8.18
N GLY A 15 11.59 -19.50 -7.05
CA GLY A 15 12.76 -19.45 -6.21
C GLY A 15 13.88 -18.54 -6.75
N ARG A 16 13.75 -17.92 -7.92
CA ARG A 16 14.86 -17.19 -8.56
C ARG A 16 15.22 -15.89 -7.85
N PHE A 17 14.22 -15.09 -7.48
CA PHE A 17 14.41 -13.75 -6.95
C PHE A 17 14.12 -13.70 -5.46
N VAL A 18 14.99 -13.03 -4.70
CA VAL A 18 14.74 -12.67 -3.30
C VAL A 18 14.62 -11.15 -3.21
N ALA A 19 13.42 -10.67 -2.92
CA ALA A 19 13.15 -9.26 -2.70
C ALA A 19 13.24 -8.93 -1.22
N TYR A 20 13.86 -7.80 -0.87
CA TYR A 20 13.92 -7.32 0.50
C TYR A 20 14.09 -5.82 0.56
N ARG A 21 13.66 -5.20 1.66
CA ARG A 21 13.88 -3.77 1.91
C ARG A 21 15.01 -3.58 2.90
N LEU A 22 15.87 -2.62 2.62
CA LEU A 22 16.78 -2.08 3.62
C LEU A 22 16.21 -0.78 4.16
N THR A 23 16.01 -0.75 5.47
CA THR A 23 15.52 0.43 6.17
C THR A 23 16.64 1.03 7.01
N ARG A 24 16.71 2.35 7.04
CA ARG A 24 17.66 3.09 7.89
C ARG A 24 16.87 4.00 8.82
N GLN A 25 17.05 3.77 10.12
CA GLN A 25 16.51 4.67 11.13
C GLN A 25 17.32 5.98 11.13
N PRO A 26 16.69 7.14 11.40
CA PRO A 26 17.43 8.38 11.52
C PRO A 26 18.34 8.34 12.76
N ALA A 27 19.64 8.61 12.57
CA ALA A 27 20.64 8.47 13.63
C ALA A 27 20.39 9.38 14.85
N ASN A 28 19.78 10.55 14.63
CA ASN A 28 19.57 11.58 15.66
C ASN A 28 18.08 11.85 15.91
N ALA A 29 17.23 10.85 15.72
CA ALA A 29 15.80 11.01 15.95
C ALA A 29 15.53 11.17 17.46
N LYS A 30 15.15 12.37 17.89
CA LYS A 30 14.83 12.62 19.29
C LYS A 30 13.44 12.08 19.63
N ASN A 31 13.40 11.08 20.50
CA ASN A 31 12.17 10.53 21.04
C ASN A 31 11.53 11.50 22.04
N THR A 32 10.20 11.47 22.11
CA THR A 32 9.47 12.17 23.17
C THR A 32 9.60 11.38 24.46
N ILE A 33 9.77 12.07 25.58
CA ILE A 33 9.82 11.47 26.92
C ILE A 33 8.48 11.70 27.61
N VAL A 34 7.94 10.63 28.18
CA VAL A 34 6.77 10.67 29.07
C VAL A 34 7.25 10.32 30.48
N PRO A 35 6.98 11.14 31.50
CA PRO A 35 7.33 10.79 32.88
C PRO A 35 6.60 9.53 33.34
N ASN A 36 7.34 8.61 33.95
CA ASN A 36 6.85 7.44 34.63
C ASN A 36 6.84 7.68 36.14
N TYR A 37 5.66 7.72 36.73
CA TYR A 37 5.47 8.02 38.15
C TYR A 37 5.34 6.76 39.02
N VAL A 38 5.12 5.58 38.43
CA VAL A 38 4.95 4.32 39.17
C VAL A 38 6.15 3.43 38.86
N THR A 39 7.15 3.52 39.72
CA THR A 39 8.42 2.80 39.58
C THR A 39 8.74 2.09 40.89
N GLU A 40 9.44 0.96 40.79
CA GLU A 40 9.88 0.21 41.98
C GLU A 40 10.82 1.03 42.87
N SER A 41 11.59 1.95 42.28
CA SER A 41 12.52 2.82 43.00
C SER A 41 11.86 3.98 43.74
N GLY A 42 10.58 4.29 43.45
CA GLY A 42 9.89 5.46 44.00
C GLY A 42 10.32 6.81 43.42
N PHE A 43 11.20 6.83 42.42
CA PHE A 43 11.61 8.05 41.69
C PHE A 43 10.98 8.10 40.30
N THR A 44 10.68 9.31 39.83
CA THR A 44 10.21 9.52 38.45
C THR A 44 11.30 9.07 37.46
N THR A 45 10.92 8.24 36.50
CA THR A 45 11.80 7.80 35.39
C THR A 45 11.19 8.16 34.04
N ASP A 46 11.91 7.91 32.96
CA ASP A 46 11.48 8.25 31.60
C ASP A 46 10.92 7.02 30.86
N ILE A 47 9.71 7.14 30.31
CA ILE A 47 9.21 6.26 29.24
C ILE A 47 9.53 6.93 27.91
N ASN A 48 10.43 6.31 27.15
CA ASN A 48 10.72 6.73 25.79
C ASN A 48 9.54 6.39 24.87
N SER A 49 9.02 7.40 24.18
CA SER A 49 7.94 7.28 23.20
C SER A 49 8.43 7.59 21.79
N ARG A 50 7.51 7.66 20.82
CA ARG A 50 7.82 7.98 19.43
C ARG A 50 8.36 9.40 19.24
N THR A 51 9.02 9.61 18.10
CA THR A 51 9.45 10.92 17.61
C THR A 51 8.25 11.84 17.34
N LYS A 52 8.48 13.15 17.32
CA LYS A 52 7.45 14.14 16.96
C LYS A 52 7.26 14.22 15.44
N VAL A 53 6.08 14.69 15.03
CA VAL A 53 5.80 15.04 13.63
C VAL A 53 6.84 16.05 13.13
N GLY A 54 7.29 15.87 11.89
CA GLY A 54 8.34 16.71 11.29
C GLY A 54 9.77 16.25 11.60
N ALA A 55 9.96 15.26 12.48
CA ALA A 55 11.25 14.59 12.60
C ALA A 55 11.60 13.85 11.31
N GLN A 56 12.90 13.66 11.09
CA GLN A 56 13.38 12.83 9.97
C GLN A 56 12.76 11.43 10.07
N GLN A 57 12.22 10.94 8.95
CA GLN A 57 11.59 9.63 8.88
C GLN A 57 12.60 8.55 8.51
N THR A 58 12.28 7.31 8.83
CA THR A 58 12.98 6.12 8.35
C THR A 58 13.00 6.13 6.81
N SER A 59 14.17 5.96 6.21
CA SER A 59 14.28 5.78 4.76
C SER A 59 14.25 4.30 4.42
N SER A 60 13.63 3.95 3.28
CA SER A 60 13.56 2.58 2.79
C SER A 60 14.03 2.50 1.33
N GLU A 61 14.80 1.46 1.03
CA GLU A 61 15.22 1.09 -0.34
C GLU A 61 14.77 -0.35 -0.60
N LEU A 62 14.33 -0.65 -1.82
CA LEU A 62 13.95 -2.01 -2.22
C LEU A 62 15.06 -2.63 -3.07
N PHE A 63 15.47 -3.85 -2.70
CA PHE A 63 16.48 -4.63 -3.40
C PHE A 63 15.90 -5.94 -3.92
N ILE A 64 16.48 -6.42 -5.02
CA ILE A 64 16.25 -7.75 -5.59
C ILE A 64 17.59 -8.46 -5.67
N PHE A 65 17.69 -9.64 -5.09
CA PHE A 65 18.77 -10.58 -5.35
C PHE A 65 18.31 -11.60 -6.39
N ASP A 66 18.94 -11.58 -7.56
CA ASP A 66 18.76 -12.57 -8.62
C ASP A 66 19.74 -13.72 -8.37
N ARG A 67 19.23 -14.87 -7.93
CA ARG A 67 20.05 -16.03 -7.54
C ARG A 67 20.73 -16.70 -8.72
N GLU A 68 20.14 -16.62 -9.91
CA GLU A 68 20.74 -17.22 -11.11
C GLU A 68 21.94 -16.39 -11.60
N ARG A 69 21.86 -15.07 -11.45
CA ARG A 69 22.93 -14.15 -11.83
C ARG A 69 23.90 -13.83 -10.68
N ASP A 70 23.63 -14.35 -9.49
CA ASP A 70 24.34 -14.01 -8.25
C ASP A 70 24.55 -12.49 -8.08
N THR A 71 23.49 -11.72 -8.31
CA THR A 71 23.58 -10.25 -8.38
C THR A 71 22.50 -9.58 -7.55
N VAL A 72 22.88 -8.55 -6.80
CA VAL A 72 21.95 -7.69 -6.05
C VAL A 72 21.70 -6.41 -6.84
N LEU A 73 20.43 -6.09 -7.05
CA LEU A 73 19.94 -4.92 -7.76
C LEU A 73 19.18 -4.00 -6.81
N LEU A 74 19.49 -2.71 -6.83
CA LEU A 74 18.62 -1.67 -6.26
C LEU A 74 17.47 -1.40 -7.25
N VAL A 75 16.24 -1.45 -6.76
CA VAL A 75 15.06 -1.14 -7.57
C VAL A 75 14.99 0.37 -7.82
N LYS A 76 14.82 0.75 -9.08
CA LYS A 76 14.80 2.13 -9.55
C LYS A 76 13.37 2.61 -9.70
N ALA A 77 12.98 3.60 -8.90
CA ALA A 77 11.67 4.24 -8.97
C ALA A 77 11.73 5.65 -9.58
N ASP A 78 12.90 6.13 -10.00
CA ASP A 78 13.10 7.53 -10.41
C ASP A 78 12.31 7.93 -11.66
N ALA A 79 11.93 6.96 -12.49
CA ALA A 79 11.21 7.18 -13.74
C ALA A 79 9.69 7.01 -13.63
N ILE A 80 9.14 6.74 -12.44
CA ILE A 80 7.68 6.62 -12.29
C ILE A 80 7.02 8.00 -12.38
N PRO A 81 5.78 8.11 -12.91
CA PRO A 81 5.14 9.39 -13.12
C PRO A 81 4.98 10.20 -11.83
N GLY A 82 5.35 11.49 -11.89
CA GLY A 82 5.10 12.46 -10.84
C GLY A 82 6.07 12.50 -9.67
N MET A 83 7.22 11.82 -9.76
CA MET A 83 8.21 11.81 -8.66
C MET A 83 8.69 13.21 -8.24
N ALA A 84 8.75 14.14 -9.18
CA ALA A 84 9.16 15.54 -8.95
C ALA A 84 7.97 16.52 -8.85
N ASP A 85 6.73 16.03 -8.82
CA ASP A 85 5.57 16.92 -8.71
C ASP A 85 5.61 17.67 -7.38
N ALA A 86 5.41 18.99 -7.45
CA ALA A 86 5.32 19.83 -6.26
C ALA A 86 4.03 19.55 -5.50
N THR A 87 4.06 19.84 -4.20
CA THR A 87 2.86 19.86 -3.37
C THR A 87 2.09 21.17 -3.58
N ASP A 88 0.77 21.13 -3.68
CA ASP A 88 0.01 22.34 -4.01
C ASP A 88 0.08 23.42 -2.93
N PHE A 89 0.20 23.03 -1.65
CA PHE A 89 0.36 23.98 -0.54
C PHE A 89 1.64 24.82 -0.66
N SER A 90 2.60 24.45 -1.53
CA SER A 90 3.78 25.30 -1.77
C SER A 90 3.40 26.68 -2.31
N LYS A 91 2.25 26.79 -3.00
CA LYS A 91 1.68 28.03 -3.52
C LYS A 91 1.30 29.01 -2.40
N ASP A 92 0.92 28.50 -1.23
CA ASP A 92 0.51 29.31 -0.08
C ASP A 92 1.71 29.92 0.67
N TYR A 93 2.93 29.42 0.39
CA TYR A 93 4.16 29.86 1.05
C TYR A 93 5.24 30.28 0.02
N PRO A 94 4.97 31.27 -0.85
CA PRO A 94 5.86 31.63 -1.96
C PRO A 94 7.25 32.07 -1.50
N ALA A 95 7.36 32.68 -0.31
CA ALA A 95 8.64 33.08 0.28
C ALA A 95 9.52 31.89 0.72
N ARG A 96 8.94 30.69 0.87
CA ARG A 96 9.65 29.45 1.23
C ARG A 96 9.83 28.50 0.04
N ASP A 97 9.27 28.82 -1.13
CA ASP A 97 9.42 28.05 -2.36
C ASP A 97 10.76 28.40 -3.04
N THR A 98 11.86 27.86 -2.51
CA THR A 98 13.21 28.21 -2.97
C THR A 98 13.61 27.56 -4.31
N GLY A 99 12.69 26.96 -5.06
CA GLY A 99 12.96 26.25 -6.34
C GLY A 99 13.79 24.96 -6.21
N ARG A 100 14.77 24.90 -5.30
CA ARG A 100 15.59 23.73 -4.95
C ARG A 100 14.80 22.55 -4.40
N ARG A 101 13.61 22.77 -3.83
CA ARG A 101 12.72 21.70 -3.36
C ARG A 101 11.88 21.07 -4.48
N ARG A 102 11.78 21.72 -5.64
CA ARG A 102 10.88 21.34 -6.74
C ARG A 102 11.45 20.25 -7.67
N THR A 103 12.73 19.94 -7.58
CA THR A 103 13.42 19.07 -8.55
C THR A 103 13.94 17.75 -7.99
N ALA A 104 13.82 17.52 -6.68
CA ALA A 104 14.24 16.26 -6.07
C ALA A 104 13.09 15.25 -6.10
N ASN A 105 13.39 14.02 -6.56
CA ASN A 105 12.48 12.89 -6.44
C ASN A 105 12.06 12.71 -4.98
N ARG A 106 10.75 12.58 -4.75
CA ARG A 106 10.20 12.36 -3.42
C ARG A 106 10.65 11.01 -2.87
N ALA A 107 10.95 10.96 -1.58
CA ALA A 107 11.27 9.70 -0.90
C ALA A 107 10.02 8.80 -0.83
N LEU A 108 10.23 7.50 -1.09
CA LEU A 108 9.18 6.49 -1.16
C LEU A 108 9.30 5.47 -0.02
N ASN A 109 8.15 4.95 0.38
CA ASN A 109 8.02 3.72 1.13
C ASN A 109 7.44 2.65 0.22
N PHE A 110 8.09 1.49 0.15
CA PHE A 110 7.64 0.37 -0.67
C PHE A 110 6.95 -0.69 0.19
N ARG A 111 5.96 -1.41 -0.37
CA ARG A 111 5.35 -2.61 0.21
C ARG A 111 5.22 -3.70 -0.86
N GLY A 112 5.28 -4.95 -0.43
CA GLY A 112 5.49 -6.09 -1.34
C GLY A 112 6.99 -6.35 -1.58
N PRO A 113 7.37 -6.96 -2.73
CA PRO A 113 6.52 -7.30 -3.89
C PRO A 113 5.52 -8.43 -3.61
N VAL A 114 4.45 -8.48 -4.40
CA VAL A 114 3.53 -9.62 -4.50
C VAL A 114 3.72 -10.28 -5.87
N TRP A 115 4.12 -11.54 -5.88
CA TRP A 115 4.38 -12.31 -7.10
C TRP A 115 3.09 -12.96 -7.63
N ASN A 116 2.98 -13.09 -8.95
CA ASN A 116 2.01 -13.99 -9.57
C ASN A 116 2.40 -15.46 -9.30
N GLU A 117 1.50 -16.40 -9.56
CA GLU A 117 1.69 -17.83 -9.22
C GLU A 117 2.95 -18.43 -9.87
N SER A 118 3.24 -18.07 -11.12
CA SER A 118 4.45 -18.53 -11.81
C SER A 118 5.76 -17.91 -11.30
N GLY A 119 5.69 -16.78 -10.59
CA GLY A 119 6.86 -15.98 -10.19
C GLY A 119 7.48 -15.15 -11.31
N SER A 120 6.87 -15.11 -12.50
CA SER A 120 7.37 -14.32 -13.63
C SER A 120 7.14 -12.81 -13.51
N LYS A 121 6.17 -12.38 -12.68
CA LYS A 121 5.83 -10.96 -12.50
C LYS A 121 5.59 -10.65 -11.03
N ALA A 122 5.94 -9.44 -10.64
CA ALA A 122 5.69 -8.94 -9.30
C ALA A 122 5.11 -7.54 -9.32
N VAL A 123 4.16 -7.26 -8.43
CA VAL A 123 3.64 -5.91 -8.22
C VAL A 123 4.11 -5.36 -6.87
N VAL A 124 4.47 -4.08 -6.87
CA VAL A 124 4.95 -3.34 -5.71
C VAL A 124 4.03 -2.16 -5.50
N GLU A 125 3.65 -1.91 -4.25
CA GLU A 125 3.04 -0.64 -3.87
C GLU A 125 4.14 0.32 -3.45
N ALA A 126 4.12 1.54 -3.96
CA ALA A 126 4.93 2.64 -3.45
C ALA A 126 4.03 3.75 -2.92
N ARG A 127 4.40 4.37 -1.80
CA ARG A 127 3.78 5.58 -1.27
C ARG A 127 4.84 6.63 -0.99
N SER A 128 4.58 7.85 -1.43
CA SER A 128 5.41 9.01 -1.09
C SER A 128 5.36 9.29 0.42
N THR A 129 6.48 9.71 0.99
CA THR A 129 6.64 9.96 2.45
C THR A 129 5.80 11.13 2.97
N ASP A 130 5.34 12.01 2.08
CA ASP A 130 4.37 13.08 2.37
C ASP A 130 2.90 12.61 2.27
N ASN A 131 2.67 11.33 1.95
CA ASN A 131 1.38 10.67 1.76
C ASN A 131 0.52 11.29 0.65
N LYS A 132 1.14 11.96 -0.32
CA LYS A 132 0.46 12.70 -1.38
C LYS A 132 0.18 11.87 -2.63
N ASP A 133 1.04 10.89 -2.85
CA ASP A 133 0.96 9.95 -3.96
C ASP A 133 1.16 8.51 -3.52
N ARG A 134 0.44 7.63 -4.22
CA ARG A 134 0.55 6.19 -4.14
C ARG A 134 0.58 5.62 -5.54
N TRP A 135 1.41 4.61 -5.75
CA TRP A 135 1.53 3.91 -7.02
C TRP A 135 1.34 2.40 -6.82
N ILE A 136 0.69 1.78 -7.80
CA ILE A 136 0.77 0.35 -8.06
C ILE A 136 1.72 0.16 -9.24
N LEU A 137 2.81 -0.56 -9.01
CA LEU A 137 3.93 -0.68 -9.94
C LEU A 137 4.14 -2.14 -10.33
N LEU A 138 4.37 -2.41 -11.61
CA LEU A 138 4.90 -3.68 -12.09
C LEU A 138 6.43 -3.64 -12.01
N LEU A 139 7.01 -4.59 -11.30
CA LEU A 139 8.46 -4.76 -11.15
C LEU A 139 8.99 -5.71 -12.22
N ASP A 140 9.99 -5.26 -12.97
CA ASP A 140 10.91 -6.14 -13.67
C ASP A 140 12.06 -6.49 -12.73
N ALA A 141 11.99 -7.68 -12.13
CA ALA A 141 12.96 -8.14 -11.14
C ALA A 141 14.34 -8.41 -11.74
N ALA A 142 14.41 -8.69 -13.05
CA ALA A 142 15.67 -8.95 -13.73
C ALA A 142 16.48 -7.68 -14.00
N THR A 143 15.84 -6.51 -14.08
CA THR A 143 16.49 -5.21 -14.32
C THR A 143 16.38 -4.23 -13.15
N GLY A 144 15.48 -4.49 -12.20
CA GLY A 144 15.14 -3.59 -11.11
C GLY A 144 14.34 -2.37 -11.57
N SER A 145 13.77 -2.37 -12.77
CA SER A 145 12.95 -1.26 -13.27
C SER A 145 11.47 -1.42 -12.89
N MET A 146 10.73 -0.31 -12.90
CA MET A 146 9.31 -0.27 -12.55
C MET A 146 8.48 0.39 -13.64
N LYS A 147 7.30 -0.18 -13.91
CA LYS A 147 6.26 0.41 -14.76
C LYS A 147 5.04 0.74 -13.92
N SER A 148 4.52 1.97 -14.05
CA SER A 148 3.29 2.37 -13.35
C SER A 148 2.06 1.69 -13.96
N ILE A 149 1.28 0.99 -13.12
CA ILE A 149 -0.05 0.45 -13.45
C ILE A 149 -1.12 1.48 -13.05
N ASP A 150 -1.00 2.00 -11.83
CA ASP A 150 -1.88 3.04 -11.31
C ASP A 150 -1.07 4.06 -10.51
N ARG A 151 -1.49 5.32 -10.59
CA ARG A 151 -1.01 6.42 -9.74
C ARG A 151 -2.22 7.14 -9.20
N GLN A 152 -2.23 7.32 -7.89
CA GLN A 152 -3.19 8.12 -7.17
C GLN A 152 -2.50 9.33 -6.58
N ARG A 153 -3.14 10.48 -6.66
CA ARG A 153 -2.71 11.76 -6.09
C ARG A 153 -3.84 12.34 -5.26
N ASP A 154 -3.55 12.78 -4.05
CA ASP A 154 -4.47 13.54 -3.22
C ASP A 154 -3.75 14.67 -2.46
N GLU A 155 -4.24 15.90 -2.59
CA GLU A 155 -3.65 17.08 -1.93
C GLU A 155 -3.91 17.13 -0.42
N ALA A 156 -4.94 16.46 0.09
CA ALA A 156 -5.12 16.22 1.51
C ALA A 156 -4.16 15.13 1.97
N TRP A 157 -4.43 13.86 1.64
CA TRP A 157 -3.55 12.71 1.86
C TRP A 157 -4.19 11.45 1.28
N ILE A 158 -3.37 10.42 1.03
CA ILE A 158 -3.81 9.09 0.62
C ILE A 158 -3.86 8.16 1.83
N ALA A 159 -5.06 7.79 2.28
CA ALA A 159 -5.23 6.92 3.45
C ALA A 159 -6.62 6.27 3.61
N GLY A 160 -7.42 6.16 2.55
CA GLY A 160 -8.79 5.65 2.64
C GLY A 160 -8.93 4.19 3.08
N PRO A 161 -10.18 3.74 3.30
CA PRO A 161 -10.48 2.38 3.71
C PRO A 161 -9.97 1.35 2.69
N GLY A 162 -9.37 0.26 3.16
CA GLY A 162 -8.95 -0.87 2.32
C GLY A 162 -7.78 -0.61 1.35
N ILE A 163 -7.42 0.63 1.00
CA ILE A 163 -6.34 0.91 0.04
C ILE A 163 -4.95 0.51 0.56
N ASN A 164 -4.82 0.19 1.85
CA ASN A 164 -3.60 -0.38 2.41
C ASN A 164 -3.51 -1.90 2.17
N ALA A 165 -4.49 -2.55 1.54
CA ALA A 165 -4.33 -3.92 1.08
C ALA A 165 -3.36 -3.97 -0.11
N LEU A 166 -2.46 -4.96 -0.13
CA LEU A 166 -1.62 -5.22 -1.30
C LEU A 166 -2.48 -5.79 -2.44
N PRO A 167 -2.08 -5.61 -3.71
CA PRO A 167 -2.79 -6.20 -4.83
C PRO A 167 -2.89 -7.73 -4.74
N ILE A 168 -3.96 -8.28 -5.30
CA ILE A 168 -4.22 -9.72 -5.39
C ILE A 168 -4.11 -10.15 -6.85
N TRP A 169 -3.27 -11.14 -7.16
CA TRP A 169 -3.23 -11.71 -8.52
C TRP A 169 -4.44 -12.61 -8.76
N LEU A 170 -5.13 -12.38 -9.87
CA LEU A 170 -6.19 -13.25 -10.38
C LEU A 170 -5.61 -14.38 -11.23
N ASP A 171 -4.66 -14.00 -12.08
CA ASP A 171 -3.99 -14.85 -13.06
C ASP A 171 -2.58 -14.28 -13.34
N GLU A 172 -1.95 -14.72 -14.42
CA GLU A 172 -0.59 -14.32 -14.81
C GLU A 172 -0.43 -12.83 -15.16
N ASN A 173 -1.51 -12.14 -15.51
CA ASN A 173 -1.48 -10.77 -16.03
C ASN A 173 -2.37 -9.82 -15.25
N THR A 174 -3.35 -10.33 -14.51
CA THR A 174 -4.42 -9.51 -13.97
C THR A 174 -4.34 -9.43 -12.45
N ILE A 175 -4.42 -8.22 -11.93
CA ILE A 175 -4.50 -7.95 -10.50
C ILE A 175 -5.83 -7.31 -10.12
N LEU A 176 -6.25 -7.53 -8.87
CA LEU A 176 -7.18 -6.68 -8.15
C LEU A 176 -6.42 -5.73 -7.22
N TYR A 177 -6.90 -4.51 -7.12
CA TYR A 177 -6.38 -3.53 -6.15
C TYR A 177 -7.49 -2.56 -5.75
N GLN A 178 -7.30 -1.89 -4.61
CA GLN A 178 -8.19 -0.82 -4.16
C GLN A 178 -7.57 0.56 -4.44
N SER A 179 -8.42 1.50 -4.85
CA SER A 179 -8.05 2.88 -5.14
C SER A 179 -9.18 3.83 -4.71
N GLU A 180 -8.82 4.88 -3.98
CA GLU A 180 -9.67 6.03 -3.64
C GLU A 180 -9.69 7.18 -4.67
N SER A 181 -9.31 6.94 -5.94
CA SER A 181 -9.11 8.01 -6.94
C SER A 181 -10.40 8.77 -7.32
N THR A 182 -11.54 8.25 -6.91
CA THR A 182 -12.86 8.87 -7.10
C THR A 182 -13.32 9.71 -5.89
N GLY A 183 -12.50 9.77 -4.83
CA GLY A 183 -12.90 10.26 -3.51
C GLY A 183 -13.55 9.19 -2.63
N TYR A 184 -13.76 7.98 -3.16
CA TYR A 184 -14.19 6.79 -2.43
C TYR A 184 -13.33 5.59 -2.82
N SER A 185 -13.06 4.70 -1.87
CA SER A 185 -12.32 3.46 -2.06
C SER A 185 -13.14 2.45 -2.85
N HIS A 186 -12.65 2.10 -4.03
CA HIS A 186 -13.27 1.14 -4.92
C HIS A 186 -12.30 0.06 -5.36
N VAL A 187 -12.85 -1.08 -5.75
CA VAL A 187 -12.11 -2.22 -6.27
C VAL A 187 -11.93 -2.05 -7.78
N TYR A 188 -10.71 -2.24 -8.24
CA TYR A 188 -10.33 -2.20 -9.64
C TYR A 188 -9.65 -3.50 -10.03
N LYS A 189 -9.88 -3.89 -11.29
CA LYS A 189 -9.13 -4.91 -12.00
C LYS A 189 -8.16 -4.23 -12.96
N ALA A 190 -6.91 -4.68 -13.01
CA ALA A 190 -5.94 -4.20 -13.98
C ALA A 190 -5.17 -5.34 -14.63
N ASP A 191 -5.04 -5.28 -15.96
CA ASP A 191 -4.05 -6.07 -16.69
C ASP A 191 -2.72 -5.32 -16.67
N VAL A 192 -1.69 -5.92 -16.05
CA VAL A 192 -0.39 -5.28 -15.83
C VAL A 192 0.45 -5.15 -17.11
N THR A 193 0.15 -5.95 -18.13
CA THR A 193 0.87 -5.97 -19.40
C THR A 193 0.40 -4.81 -20.27
N THR A 194 -0.91 -4.71 -20.47
CA THR A 194 -1.56 -3.68 -21.30
C THR A 194 -1.76 -2.36 -20.56
N GLY A 195 -1.86 -2.38 -19.23
CA GLY A 195 -2.23 -1.23 -18.41
C GLY A 195 -3.74 -0.95 -18.38
N THR A 196 -4.56 -1.85 -18.94
CA THR A 196 -6.02 -1.69 -18.97
C THR A 196 -6.58 -1.79 -17.55
N LYS A 197 -7.29 -0.74 -17.10
CA LYS A 197 -7.92 -0.66 -15.78
C LYS A 197 -9.44 -0.66 -15.91
N THR A 198 -10.12 -1.51 -15.14
CA THR A 198 -11.58 -1.61 -15.11
C THR A 198 -12.07 -1.49 -13.66
N PRO A 199 -12.93 -0.52 -13.31
CA PRO A 199 -13.57 -0.49 -12.00
C PRO A 199 -14.56 -1.65 -11.88
N LEU A 200 -14.54 -2.36 -10.76
CA LEU A 200 -15.53 -3.38 -10.41
C LEU A 200 -16.64 -2.82 -9.51
N THR A 201 -16.31 -1.80 -8.70
CA THR A 201 -17.27 -1.06 -7.88
C THR A 201 -17.21 0.43 -8.22
N THR A 202 -18.36 1.11 -8.17
CA THR A 202 -18.47 2.56 -8.37
C THR A 202 -19.64 3.09 -7.54
N GLY A 203 -19.55 4.33 -7.07
CA GLY A 203 -20.63 5.01 -6.35
C GLY A 203 -20.10 5.99 -5.32
N LYS A 204 -20.98 6.41 -4.39
CA LYS A 204 -20.64 7.28 -3.26
C LYS A 204 -20.59 6.47 -1.96
N PHE A 205 -19.73 5.47 -1.93
CA PHE A 205 -19.53 4.57 -0.79
C PHE A 205 -18.12 3.99 -0.82
N GLU A 206 -17.66 3.56 0.34
CA GLU A 206 -16.34 2.99 0.58
C GLU A 206 -16.39 1.46 0.55
N VAL A 207 -15.38 0.85 -0.08
CA VAL A 207 -15.11 -0.59 0.03
C VAL A 207 -13.92 -0.85 0.95
N SER A 208 -14.02 -1.88 1.77
CA SER A 208 -12.94 -2.35 2.63
C SER A 208 -12.96 -3.88 2.78
N ASN A 209 -11.92 -4.45 3.36
CA ASN A 209 -11.81 -5.88 3.66
C ASN A 209 -12.07 -6.78 2.44
N LEU A 210 -11.52 -6.40 1.27
CA LEU A 210 -11.63 -7.17 0.04
C LEU A 210 -11.03 -8.56 0.19
N GLN A 211 -11.80 -9.58 -0.20
CA GLN A 211 -11.41 -10.98 -0.25
C GLN A 211 -11.85 -11.58 -1.58
N LEU A 212 -10.98 -12.39 -2.18
CA LEU A 212 -11.28 -13.17 -3.38
C LEU A 212 -11.60 -14.61 -2.95
N SER A 213 -12.68 -15.19 -3.50
CA SER A 213 -13.01 -16.59 -3.26
C SER A 213 -11.91 -17.52 -3.79
N LYS A 214 -11.77 -18.70 -3.19
CA LYS A 214 -10.78 -19.72 -3.58
C LYS A 214 -10.92 -20.16 -5.03
N ASP A 215 -12.15 -20.23 -5.53
CA ASP A 215 -12.44 -20.58 -6.93
C ASP A 215 -12.26 -19.40 -7.90
N LYS A 216 -11.88 -18.23 -7.39
CA LYS A 216 -11.68 -16.96 -8.11
C LYS A 216 -12.91 -16.51 -8.90
N LYS A 217 -14.12 -16.77 -8.40
CA LYS A 217 -15.38 -16.33 -9.07
C LYS A 217 -16.13 -15.23 -8.32
N THR A 218 -15.90 -15.09 -7.02
CA THR A 218 -16.66 -14.20 -6.14
C THR A 218 -15.73 -13.26 -5.39
N LEU A 219 -16.12 -12.00 -5.31
CA LEU A 219 -15.53 -11.02 -4.42
C LEU A 219 -16.41 -10.86 -3.20
N TYR A 220 -15.79 -10.91 -2.03
CA TYR A 220 -16.40 -10.56 -0.76
C TYR A 220 -15.76 -9.30 -0.23
N PHE A 221 -16.55 -8.40 0.33
CA PHE A 221 -16.05 -7.14 0.88
C PHE A 221 -17.05 -6.51 1.84
N VAL A 222 -16.58 -5.54 2.60
CA VAL A 222 -17.43 -4.67 3.41
C VAL A 222 -17.64 -3.35 2.67
N ALA A 223 -18.88 -2.86 2.62
CA ALA A 223 -19.20 -1.56 2.06
C ALA A 223 -20.25 -0.80 2.89
N ASN A 224 -20.26 0.52 2.74
CA ASN A 224 -21.24 1.42 3.39
C ASN A 224 -22.22 2.06 2.39
N ASP A 225 -22.67 1.25 1.42
CA ASP A 225 -23.59 1.62 0.34
C ASP A 225 -24.81 2.44 0.76
N ALA A 226 -25.47 2.01 1.85
CA ALA A 226 -26.76 2.57 2.27
C ALA A 226 -26.60 3.86 3.08
N HIS A 227 -25.57 3.92 3.93
CA HIS A 227 -25.33 5.04 4.82
C HIS A 227 -23.87 5.03 5.32
N PRO A 228 -23.18 6.18 5.46
CA PRO A 228 -21.77 6.22 5.85
C PRO A 228 -21.42 5.53 7.17
N GLY A 229 -22.39 5.43 8.09
CA GLY A 229 -22.25 4.75 9.40
C GLY A 229 -22.73 3.30 9.44
N ASP A 230 -23.16 2.74 8.30
CA ASP A 230 -23.71 1.38 8.20
C ASP A 230 -22.85 0.52 7.29
N TYR A 231 -22.08 -0.40 7.86
CA TYR A 231 -21.11 -1.24 7.15
C TYR A 231 -21.64 -2.66 7.06
N GLN A 232 -21.92 -3.08 5.83
CA GLN A 232 -22.50 -4.38 5.54
C GLN A 232 -21.52 -5.22 4.73
N PHE A 233 -21.61 -6.54 4.92
CA PHE A 233 -20.84 -7.51 4.14
C PHE A 233 -21.58 -7.84 2.85
N TYR A 234 -20.86 -7.81 1.74
CA TYR A 234 -21.39 -8.02 0.41
C TYR A 234 -20.62 -9.13 -0.31
N ARG A 235 -21.28 -9.72 -1.31
CA ARG A 235 -20.62 -10.50 -2.36
C ARG A 235 -20.98 -9.98 -3.75
N MET A 236 -20.10 -10.17 -4.72
CA MET A 236 -20.40 -9.94 -6.13
C MET A 236 -19.59 -10.84 -7.06
N PRO A 237 -20.02 -11.08 -8.31
CA PRO A 237 -19.22 -11.80 -9.28
C PRO A 237 -17.92 -11.05 -9.62
N LEU A 238 -16.80 -11.77 -9.75
CA LEU A 238 -15.51 -11.20 -10.16
C LEU A 238 -15.57 -10.57 -11.57
N ALA A 239 -16.45 -11.08 -12.43
CA ALA A 239 -16.68 -10.52 -13.76
C ALA A 239 -17.33 -9.12 -13.72
N GLY A 240 -17.78 -8.66 -12.55
CA GLY A 240 -18.59 -7.47 -12.38
C GLY A 240 -20.09 -7.79 -12.31
N GLY A 241 -20.90 -6.78 -11.99
CA GLY A 241 -22.35 -6.91 -11.89
C GLY A 241 -22.90 -6.45 -10.54
N ALA A 242 -24.13 -6.86 -10.24
CA ALA A 242 -24.79 -6.51 -8.99
C ALA A 242 -24.06 -7.12 -7.78
N ARG A 243 -23.98 -6.34 -6.71
CA ARG A 243 -23.51 -6.79 -5.40
C ARG A 243 -24.71 -7.15 -4.53
N GLU A 244 -24.62 -8.28 -3.87
CA GLU A 244 -25.64 -8.80 -2.97
C GLU A 244 -25.22 -8.55 -1.53
N LYS A 245 -26.12 -7.94 -0.76
CA LYS A 245 -25.92 -7.69 0.67
C LYS A 245 -26.16 -8.97 1.46
N ILE A 246 -25.18 -9.41 2.24
CA ILE A 246 -25.25 -10.62 3.06
C ILE A 246 -25.74 -10.31 4.47
N THR A 247 -25.19 -9.28 5.12
CA THR A 247 -25.60 -8.88 6.47
C THR A 247 -26.73 -7.86 6.45
N THR A 248 -27.56 -7.86 7.49
CA THR A 248 -28.73 -6.97 7.59
C THR A 248 -28.82 -6.24 8.92
N ILE A 249 -27.98 -6.59 9.90
CA ILE A 249 -27.93 -5.93 11.21
C ILE A 249 -27.34 -4.52 11.00
N PRO A 250 -28.06 -3.44 11.32
CA PRO A 250 -27.56 -2.08 11.14
C PRO A 250 -26.30 -1.81 11.96
N GLY A 251 -25.39 -0.98 11.42
CA GLY A 251 -24.19 -0.53 12.09
C GLY A 251 -22.92 -1.17 11.55
N ILE A 252 -21.89 -1.29 12.38
CA ILE A 252 -20.58 -1.82 11.96
C ILE A 252 -20.50 -3.31 12.31
N ASN A 253 -20.58 -4.16 11.30
CA ASN A 253 -20.44 -5.60 11.45
C ASN A 253 -19.00 -6.02 11.14
N ARG A 254 -18.34 -6.70 12.10
CA ARG A 254 -17.04 -7.34 11.86
C ARG A 254 -17.28 -8.78 11.51
N ILE A 255 -17.05 -9.14 10.26
CA ILE A 255 -17.33 -10.47 9.73
C ILE A 255 -16.04 -11.21 9.43
N THR A 256 -16.02 -12.50 9.76
CA THR A 256 -15.00 -13.45 9.29
C THR A 256 -15.66 -14.50 8.41
N LEU A 257 -15.15 -14.66 7.18
CA LEU A 257 -15.57 -15.74 6.28
C LEU A 257 -14.88 -17.05 6.72
N SER A 258 -15.63 -18.15 6.81
CA SER A 258 -15.06 -19.45 7.13
C SER A 258 -14.07 -19.90 6.05
N PRO A 259 -13.05 -20.74 6.37
CA PRO A 259 -12.10 -21.21 5.37
C PRO A 259 -12.73 -21.95 4.19
N ASP A 260 -13.90 -22.57 4.37
CA ASP A 260 -14.65 -23.23 3.29
C ASP A 260 -15.64 -22.31 2.56
N GLU A 261 -15.69 -21.03 2.95
CA GLU A 261 -16.51 -19.96 2.35
C GLU A 261 -18.02 -20.19 2.44
N LYS A 262 -18.46 -21.10 3.32
CA LYS A 262 -19.89 -21.45 3.48
C LYS A 262 -20.59 -20.71 4.61
N ASN A 263 -19.83 -20.20 5.58
CA ASN A 263 -20.37 -19.60 6.79
C ASN A 263 -19.69 -18.27 7.09
N ILE A 264 -20.38 -17.42 7.84
CA ILE A 264 -19.85 -16.18 8.39
C ILE A 264 -20.00 -16.18 9.92
N ALA A 265 -19.05 -15.57 10.62
CA ALA A 265 -19.07 -15.33 12.06
C ALA A 265 -18.80 -13.86 12.38
#